data_AF-A0AAW1R9T6-F1
#
_entry.id   AF-A0AAW1R9T6-F1
#
_cell.length_a   1.000
_cell.length_b   1.000
_cell.length_c   1.000
_cell.angle_alpha   90.00
_cell.angle_beta   90.00
_cell.angle_gamma   90.00
#
_symmetry.space_group_name_H-M   'P 1'
#
loop_
_entity.id
_entity.type
_entity.pdbx_description
1 polymer ?
#
loop_
_entity_poly.entity_id
_entity_poly.type
_entity_poly.pdbx_seq_one_letter_code
_entity_poly.pdbx_strand_id
1 'polypeptide(L)'
;MGMSLHTGRPKASHIQLPLQWFDHILRHVGPLLPFPVFVVRWMVSNIGPPDPLHLGRGNWPDVLAVYICMTVLRTVIYLLHRAGFFAFLTAAGAVSALPVHLMSDHVFLGSCLVSAFVSEGFLLALDIRRASQARPKRVIQRKLLLVNLMVCTALFYLTCADMFYTCQYFHVPLENWWAAFSGFVFFQVPMGYWLLTGRYSQLRMASWVSTP
;
A
#
# COMPACT_ATOMS: atom_id res chain seq x y z
N MET A 1 -34.95 -8.38 -1.34
CA MET A 1 -34.17 -9.62 -1.10
C MET A 1 -32.74 -9.24 -0.78
N GLY A 2 -32.03 -10.08 -0.01
CA GLY A 2 -30.73 -9.74 0.58
C GLY A 2 -30.73 -10.10 2.06
N MET A 3 -30.68 -11.40 2.37
CA MET A 3 -30.65 -11.86 3.76
C MET A 3 -29.30 -11.49 4.39
N SER A 4 -29.31 -10.66 5.44
CA SER A 4 -28.12 -10.50 6.27
C SER A 4 -27.86 -11.82 6.99
N LEU A 5 -26.85 -12.56 6.53
CA LEU A 5 -26.29 -13.71 7.24
C LEU A 5 -25.44 -13.22 8.43
N HIS A 6 -26.09 -12.54 9.37
CA HIS A 6 -25.65 -12.52 10.76
C HIS A 6 -25.91 -13.91 11.37
N THR A 7 -25.13 -14.89 10.91
CA THR A 7 -24.94 -16.15 11.63
C THR A 7 -24.55 -15.81 13.07
N GLY A 8 -25.36 -16.27 14.03
CA GLY A 8 -25.42 -15.67 15.37
C GLY A 8 -24.04 -15.58 16.02
N ARG A 9 -23.61 -14.34 16.34
CA ARG A 9 -22.25 -14.00 16.81
C ARG A 9 -21.74 -15.02 17.85
N PRO A 10 -20.82 -15.93 17.48
CA PRO A 10 -20.14 -16.74 18.47
C PRO A 10 -19.28 -15.81 19.33
N LYS A 11 -19.20 -16.07 20.64
CA LYS A 11 -18.29 -15.32 21.51
C LYS A 11 -16.86 -15.49 20.96
N ALA A 12 -16.21 -14.36 20.65
CA ALA A 12 -15.03 -14.30 19.79
C ALA A 12 -13.74 -14.92 20.40
N SER A 13 -13.82 -15.64 21.51
CA SER A 13 -12.69 -16.25 22.22
C SER A 13 -12.20 -17.59 21.63
N HIS A 14 -12.91 -18.19 20.67
CA HIS A 14 -12.61 -19.56 20.20
C HIS A 14 -12.56 -19.78 18.68
N ILE A 15 -12.76 -18.77 17.83
CA ILE A 15 -12.52 -18.94 16.39
C ILE A 15 -11.04 -18.66 16.09
N GLN A 16 -10.28 -19.73 15.85
CA GLN A 16 -8.98 -19.63 15.20
C GLN A 16 -9.20 -19.41 13.69
N LEU A 17 -8.87 -18.22 13.20
CA LEU A 17 -8.92 -17.92 11.77
C LEU A 17 -7.64 -18.41 11.07
N PRO A 18 -7.70 -18.92 9.83
CA PRO A 18 -6.55 -19.51 9.14
C PRO A 18 -5.40 -18.51 8.87
N LEU A 19 -5.69 -17.20 8.98
CA LEU A 19 -4.73 -16.11 8.83
C LEU A 19 -4.42 -15.35 10.13
N GLN A 20 -4.84 -15.85 11.30
CA GLN A 20 -4.60 -15.16 12.60
C GLN A 20 -3.11 -14.93 12.91
N TRP A 21 -2.21 -15.75 12.35
CA TRP A 21 -0.76 -15.52 12.40
C TRP A 21 -0.30 -14.32 11.56
N PHE A 22 -0.98 -14.05 10.43
CA PHE A 22 -0.70 -12.94 9.53
C PHE A 22 -1.35 -11.65 10.02
N ASP A 23 -2.56 -11.71 10.60
CA ASP A 23 -3.17 -10.63 11.39
C ASP A 23 -2.19 -10.09 12.45
N HIS A 24 -1.56 -10.99 13.22
CA HIS A 24 -0.55 -10.61 14.21
C HIS A 24 0.66 -9.88 13.58
N ILE A 25 1.12 -10.31 12.39
CA ILE A 25 2.19 -9.63 11.63
C ILE A 25 1.71 -8.25 11.13
N LEU A 26 0.49 -8.15 10.60
CA LEU A 26 -0.10 -6.90 10.11
C LEU A 26 -0.19 -5.85 11.22
N ARG A 27 -0.63 -6.22 12.43
CA ARG A 27 -0.75 -5.29 13.56
C ARG A 27 0.60 -4.73 14.03
N HIS A 28 1.65 -5.55 14.06
CA HIS A 28 2.95 -5.16 14.64
C HIS A 28 3.94 -4.58 13.61
N VAL A 29 4.01 -5.16 12.40
CA VAL A 29 4.97 -4.76 11.35
C VAL A 29 4.31 -4.41 10.01
N GLY A 30 2.98 -4.43 9.92
CA GLY A 30 2.23 -3.97 8.75
C GLY A 30 2.66 -2.59 8.21
N PRO A 31 2.96 -1.56 9.03
CA PRO A 31 3.49 -0.28 8.55
C PRO A 31 4.80 -0.37 7.77
N LEU A 32 5.52 -1.50 7.88
CA LEU A 32 6.83 -1.73 7.28
C LEU A 32 6.83 -2.75 6.12
N LEU A 33 5.77 -3.55 5.94
CA LEU A 33 5.71 -4.60 4.90
C LEU A 33 5.98 -4.15 3.45
N PRO A 34 5.70 -2.91 3.02
CA PRO A 34 6.09 -2.44 1.69
C PRO A 34 7.59 -2.16 1.54
N PHE A 35 8.32 -1.87 2.62
CA PHE A 35 9.73 -1.49 2.56
C PHE A 35 10.64 -2.61 2.01
N PRO A 36 10.53 -3.89 2.41
CA PRO A 36 11.30 -4.97 1.79
C PRO A 36 11.14 -5.04 0.27
N VAL A 37 9.91 -4.88 -0.25
CA VAL A 37 9.63 -4.88 -1.69
C VAL A 37 10.31 -3.69 -2.38
N PHE A 38 10.13 -2.48 -1.83
CA PHE A 38 10.78 -1.25 -2.34
C PHE A 38 12.31 -1.34 -2.29
N VAL A 39 12.89 -1.81 -1.19
CA VAL A 39 14.36 -1.93 -1.00
C VAL A 39 14.94 -2.93 -1.99
N VAL A 40 14.32 -4.10 -2.15
CA VAL A 40 14.76 -5.08 -3.17
C VAL A 40 14.63 -4.49 -4.57
N ARG A 41 13.55 -3.76 -4.88
CA ARG A 41 13.40 -3.08 -6.18
C ARG A 41 14.51 -2.06 -6.41
N TRP A 42 14.76 -1.16 -5.46
CA TRP A 42 15.82 -0.14 -5.52
C TRP A 42 17.23 -0.75 -5.64
N MET A 43 17.54 -1.79 -4.86
CA MET A 43 18.81 -2.52 -4.97
C MET A 43 18.97 -3.09 -6.39
N VAL A 44 17.94 -3.74 -6.91
CA VAL A 44 17.97 -4.36 -8.25
C VAL A 44 17.99 -3.31 -9.37
N SER A 45 17.34 -2.15 -9.22
CA SER A 45 17.50 -0.99 -10.12
C SER A 45 18.92 -0.44 -10.14
N ASN A 46 19.74 -0.70 -9.11
CA ASN A 46 21.14 -0.30 -9.03
C ASN A 46 22.12 -1.38 -9.54
N ILE A 47 21.68 -2.59 -9.87
CA ILE A 47 22.53 -3.62 -10.49
C ILE A 47 22.68 -3.33 -11.99
N GLY A 48 23.64 -2.46 -12.35
CA GLY A 48 24.01 -2.21 -13.73
C GLY A 48 24.63 -0.83 -14.02
N PRO A 49 24.99 -0.58 -15.29
CA PRO A 49 25.40 0.74 -15.76
C PRO A 49 24.26 1.76 -15.62
N PRO A 50 24.56 3.04 -15.38
CA PRO A 50 23.55 4.09 -15.30
C PRO A 50 22.77 4.21 -16.61
N ASP A 51 21.48 4.52 -16.46
CA ASP A 51 20.49 4.52 -17.52
C ASP A 51 19.66 5.79 -17.35
N PRO A 52 19.72 6.75 -18.30
CA PRO A 52 19.09 8.05 -18.12
C PRO A 52 17.56 8.00 -18.05
N LEU A 53 16.95 6.84 -18.35
CA LEU A 53 15.51 6.62 -18.25
C LEU A 53 15.10 5.83 -16.98
N HIS A 54 16.05 5.49 -16.09
CA HIS A 54 15.76 4.85 -14.81
C HIS A 54 15.25 5.84 -13.74
N LEU A 55 13.93 5.97 -13.67
CA LEU A 55 13.15 6.59 -12.57
C LEU A 55 13.75 6.31 -11.18
N GLY A 56 14.22 5.09 -10.93
CA GLY A 56 14.71 4.65 -9.61
C GLY A 56 16.13 5.08 -9.22
N ARG A 57 16.96 5.67 -10.11
CA ARG A 57 18.37 6.01 -9.75
C ARG A 57 18.57 7.46 -9.31
N GLY A 58 17.83 8.41 -9.89
CA GLY A 58 17.83 9.81 -9.46
C GLY A 58 16.81 10.08 -8.34
N ASN A 59 15.54 9.74 -8.60
CA ASN A 59 14.40 10.12 -7.76
C ASN A 59 14.12 9.15 -6.59
N TRP A 60 15.10 8.35 -6.15
CA TRP A 60 14.91 7.48 -4.99
C TRP A 60 14.62 8.23 -3.67
N PRO A 61 15.12 9.46 -3.42
CA PRO A 61 14.74 10.22 -2.23
C PRO A 61 13.26 10.60 -2.26
N ASP A 62 12.71 10.99 -3.42
CA ASP A 62 11.29 11.32 -3.58
C ASP A 62 10.41 10.11 -3.27
N VAL A 63 10.76 8.94 -3.83
CA VAL A 63 10.01 7.70 -3.60
C VAL A 63 10.09 7.27 -2.13
N LEU A 64 11.29 7.34 -1.52
CA LEU A 64 11.46 7.04 -0.10
C LEU A 64 10.69 8.03 0.78
N ALA A 65 10.67 9.32 0.44
CA ALA A 65 9.90 10.33 1.15
C ALA A 65 8.38 10.06 1.05
N VAL A 66 7.88 9.59 -0.09
CA VAL A 66 6.49 9.12 -0.23
C VAL A 66 6.22 7.92 0.68
N TYR A 67 7.09 6.90 0.69
CA TYR A 67 6.93 5.73 1.58
C TYR A 67 7.02 6.09 3.07
N ILE A 68 7.95 6.95 3.47
CA ILE A 68 8.07 7.47 4.84
C ILE A 68 6.82 8.29 5.20
N CYS A 69 6.37 9.20 4.35
CA CYS A 69 5.17 10.00 4.58
C CYS A 69 3.93 9.13 4.74
N MET A 70 3.75 8.11 3.88
CA MET A 70 2.69 7.12 3.99
C MET A 70 2.73 6.35 5.31
N THR A 71 3.92 5.92 5.76
CA THR A 71 4.08 5.20 7.04
C THR A 71 3.94 6.10 8.27
N VAL A 72 4.37 7.36 8.22
CA VAL A 72 4.16 8.35 9.29
C VAL A 72 2.67 8.70 9.40
N LEU A 73 2.00 9.05 8.30
CA LEU A 73 0.56 9.34 8.27
C LEU A 73 -0.26 8.17 8.84
N ARG A 74 0.05 6.94 8.41
CA ARG A 74 -0.54 5.70 8.91
C ARG A 74 -0.30 5.50 10.41
N THR A 75 0.91 5.76 10.90
CA THR A 75 1.27 5.64 12.32
C THR A 75 0.53 6.69 13.17
N VAL A 76 0.43 7.93 12.69
CA VAL A 76 -0.33 9.00 13.35
C VAL A 76 -1.81 8.66 13.42
N ILE A 77 -2.43 8.21 12.33
CA ILE A 77 -3.85 7.81 12.32
C ILE A 77 -4.10 6.65 13.30
N TYR A 78 -3.23 5.64 13.32
CA TYR A 78 -3.31 4.52 14.27
C TYR A 78 -3.19 4.99 15.73
N LEU A 79 -2.23 5.86 16.04
CA LEU A 79 -2.04 6.39 17.40
C LEU A 79 -3.22 7.27 17.85
N LEU A 80 -3.77 8.11 16.97
CA LEU A 80 -4.97 8.92 17.25
C LEU A 80 -6.20 8.05 17.49
N HIS A 81 -6.37 6.95 16.73
CA HIS A 81 -7.42 5.98 16.95
C HIS A 81 -7.26 5.27 18.30
N ARG A 82 -6.06 4.73 18.58
CA ARG A 82 -5.73 4.05 19.85
C ARG A 82 -5.85 4.95 21.08
N ALA A 83 -5.56 6.25 20.93
CA ALA A 83 -5.71 7.24 22.00
C ALA A 83 -7.18 7.64 22.26
N GLY A 84 -8.15 7.12 21.50
CA GLY A 84 -9.55 7.51 21.61
C GLY A 84 -9.85 8.94 21.17
N PHE A 85 -8.92 9.59 20.45
CA PHE A 85 -9.02 11.02 20.10
C PHE A 85 -10.27 11.32 19.25
N PHE A 86 -10.64 10.40 18.34
CA PHE A 86 -11.88 10.51 17.58
C PHE A 86 -13.14 10.37 18.45
N ALA A 87 -13.12 9.49 19.46
CA ALA A 87 -14.23 9.38 20.42
C ALA A 87 -14.37 10.66 21.26
N PHE A 88 -13.24 11.25 21.67
CA PHE A 88 -13.21 12.54 22.37
C PHE A 88 -13.75 13.69 21.50
N LEU A 89 -13.37 13.78 20.21
CA LEU A 89 -13.89 14.80 19.30
C LEU A 89 -15.40 14.70 19.05
N THR A 90 -15.94 13.49 18.91
CA THR A 90 -17.40 13.29 18.80
C THR A 90 -18.11 13.62 20.12
N ALA A 91 -17.54 13.24 21.27
CA ALA A 91 -18.09 13.56 22.59
C ALA A 91 -18.05 15.08 22.92
N ALA A 92 -17.05 15.80 22.40
CA ALA A 92 -16.93 17.25 22.52
C ALA A 92 -17.89 18.03 21.58
N GLY A 93 -18.74 17.35 20.80
CA GLY A 93 -19.70 17.97 19.88
C GLY A 93 -19.08 18.64 18.64
N ALA A 94 -17.75 18.67 18.54
CA ALA A 94 -17.01 19.29 17.43
C ALA A 94 -17.24 18.59 16.08
N VAL A 95 -17.70 17.33 16.09
CA VAL A 95 -18.03 16.55 14.91
C VAL A 95 -19.42 15.92 15.08
N SER A 96 -20.46 16.65 14.66
CA SER A 96 -21.84 16.18 14.75
C SER A 96 -22.09 14.97 13.85
N ALA A 97 -22.53 13.85 14.46
CA ALA A 97 -23.11 12.68 13.80
C ALA A 97 -22.22 11.85 12.83
N LEU A 98 -20.90 12.03 12.78
CA LEU A 98 -20.03 10.95 12.29
C LEU A 98 -19.85 9.92 13.43
N PRO A 99 -20.31 8.66 13.28
CA PRO A 99 -20.20 7.66 14.33
C PRO A 99 -18.73 7.32 14.61
N VAL A 100 -18.40 7.09 15.89
CA VAL A 100 -17.02 6.82 16.37
C VAL A 100 -16.39 5.57 15.72
N HIS A 101 -17.20 4.68 15.14
CA HIS A 101 -16.78 3.49 14.39
C HIS A 101 -16.70 3.68 12.86
N LEU A 102 -16.69 4.93 12.35
CA LEU A 102 -16.75 5.21 10.89
C LEU A 102 -15.75 4.41 10.05
N MET A 103 -14.58 4.11 10.61
CA MET A 103 -13.49 3.42 9.94
C MET A 103 -12.74 2.53 10.95
N SER A 104 -12.71 1.23 10.67
CA SER A 104 -11.85 0.27 11.37
C SER A 104 -10.38 0.63 11.14
N ASP A 105 -9.58 0.66 12.21
CA ASP A 105 -8.15 0.89 12.10
C ASP A 105 -7.48 -0.24 11.28
N HIS A 106 -7.86 -1.50 11.53
CA HIS A 106 -7.34 -2.68 10.81
C HIS A 106 -7.78 -2.73 9.33
N VAL A 107 -9.04 -2.39 9.01
CA VAL A 107 -9.47 -2.37 7.58
C VAL A 107 -8.80 -1.21 6.82
N PHE A 108 -8.61 -0.06 7.47
CA PHE A 108 -7.79 1.02 6.89
C PHE A 108 -6.33 0.60 6.74
N LEU A 109 -5.76 -0.09 7.74
CA LEU A 109 -4.40 -0.65 7.74
C LEU A 109 -4.14 -1.53 6.51
N GLY A 110 -5.09 -2.41 6.18
CA GLY A 110 -5.05 -3.23 4.97
C GLY A 110 -5.26 -2.43 3.68
N SER A 111 -6.21 -1.48 3.67
CA SER A 111 -6.46 -0.60 2.51
C SER A 111 -5.21 0.22 2.10
N CYS A 112 -4.44 0.69 3.08
CA CYS A 112 -3.12 1.32 2.87
C CYS A 112 -2.12 0.35 2.21
N LEU A 113 -2.05 -0.89 2.70
CA LEU A 113 -1.12 -1.92 2.25
C LEU A 113 -1.44 -2.41 0.84
N VAL A 114 -2.71 -2.75 0.59
CA VAL A 114 -3.23 -3.11 -0.73
C VAL A 114 -2.86 -2.02 -1.74
N SER A 115 -3.02 -0.74 -1.38
CA SER A 115 -2.65 0.37 -2.25
C SER A 115 -1.13 0.47 -2.52
N ALA A 116 -0.31 0.28 -1.49
CA ALA A 116 1.15 0.28 -1.62
C ALA A 116 1.68 -0.90 -2.46
N PHE A 117 1.11 -2.10 -2.30
CA PHE A 117 1.49 -3.29 -3.09
C PHE A 117 1.03 -3.22 -4.55
N VAL A 118 -0.14 -2.63 -4.83
CA VAL A 118 -0.56 -2.33 -6.22
C VAL A 118 0.43 -1.36 -6.86
N SER A 119 0.93 -0.37 -6.10
CA SER A 119 1.89 0.63 -6.58
C SER A 119 3.26 0.03 -6.92
N GLU A 120 3.90 -0.73 -6.01
CA GLU A 120 5.14 -1.46 -6.35
C GLU A 120 4.89 -2.51 -7.45
N GLY A 121 3.74 -3.18 -7.48
CA GLY A 121 3.40 -4.15 -8.53
C GLY A 121 3.43 -3.55 -9.94
N PHE A 122 2.86 -2.35 -10.12
CA PHE A 122 2.95 -1.61 -11.38
C PHE A 122 4.39 -1.14 -11.69
N LEU A 123 5.14 -0.67 -10.70
CA LEU A 123 6.53 -0.24 -10.89
C LEU A 123 7.45 -1.41 -11.27
N LEU A 124 7.31 -2.55 -10.59
CA LEU A 124 8.01 -3.80 -10.91
C LEU A 124 7.67 -4.28 -12.32
N ALA A 125 6.39 -4.27 -12.73
CA ALA A 125 5.99 -4.65 -14.08
C ALA A 125 6.63 -3.75 -15.17
N LEU A 126 6.75 -2.44 -14.91
CA LEU A 126 7.44 -1.49 -15.80
C LEU A 126 8.96 -1.76 -15.85
N ASP A 127 9.60 -1.97 -14.70
CA ASP A 127 11.04 -2.26 -14.61
C ASP A 127 11.38 -3.62 -15.26
N ILE A 128 10.54 -4.64 -15.10
CA ILE A 128 10.66 -5.94 -15.80
C ILE A 128 10.55 -5.75 -17.32
N ARG A 129 9.59 -4.95 -17.80
CA ARG A 129 9.44 -4.66 -19.24
C ARG A 129 10.70 -3.98 -19.80
N ARG A 130 11.22 -2.97 -19.10
CA ARG A 130 12.46 -2.24 -19.45
C ARG A 130 13.69 -3.17 -19.48
N ALA A 131 13.88 -3.98 -18.43
CA ALA A 131 14.96 -4.98 -18.36
C ALA A 131 14.84 -6.08 -19.44
N SER A 132 13.63 -6.34 -19.94
CA SER A 132 13.39 -7.29 -21.03
C SER A 132 13.75 -6.74 -22.43
N GLN A 133 13.69 -5.41 -22.60
CA GLN A 133 14.02 -4.72 -23.86
C GLN A 133 15.53 -4.47 -24.00
N ALA A 134 16.22 -4.12 -22.91
CA ALA A 134 17.65 -3.82 -22.88
C ALA A 134 18.56 -5.09 -22.91
N ARG A 135 18.35 -5.98 -23.90
CA ARG A 135 19.16 -7.19 -24.10
C ARG A 135 20.59 -6.84 -24.59
N PRO A 136 21.61 -7.66 -24.29
CA PRO A 136 21.56 -8.89 -23.49
C PRO A 136 21.91 -8.70 -21.99
N LYS A 137 22.43 -7.54 -21.58
CA LYS A 137 23.19 -7.38 -20.32
C LYS A 137 22.39 -7.41 -19.00
N ARG A 138 21.07 -7.61 -19.01
CA ARG A 138 20.17 -7.45 -17.82
C ARG A 138 19.40 -8.71 -17.39
N VAL A 139 19.85 -9.91 -17.77
CA VAL A 139 19.14 -11.18 -17.43
C VAL A 139 18.98 -11.41 -15.92
N ILE A 140 20.02 -11.18 -15.13
CA ILE A 140 19.97 -11.35 -13.66
C ILE A 140 18.99 -10.36 -13.03
N GLN A 141 19.09 -9.08 -13.43
CA GLN A 141 18.20 -8.00 -12.98
C GLN A 141 16.72 -8.37 -13.22
N ARG A 142 16.39 -8.85 -14.43
CA ARG A 142 15.02 -9.29 -14.78
C ARG A 142 14.54 -10.45 -13.89
N LYS A 143 15.39 -11.44 -13.57
CA LYS A 143 15.02 -12.54 -12.67
C LYS A 143 14.72 -12.04 -11.26
N LEU A 144 15.55 -11.16 -10.71
CA LEU A 144 15.34 -10.61 -9.36
C LEU A 144 14.07 -9.74 -9.26
N LEU A 145 13.78 -8.92 -10.28
CA LEU A 145 12.52 -8.16 -10.34
C LEU A 145 11.28 -9.07 -10.42
N LEU A 146 11.36 -10.19 -11.17
CA LEU A 146 10.26 -11.18 -11.25
C LEU A 146 10.01 -11.86 -9.90
N VAL A 147 11.06 -12.24 -9.16
CA VAL A 147 10.92 -12.80 -7.80
C VAL A 147 10.32 -11.76 -6.86
N ASN A 148 10.76 -10.50 -6.91
CA ASN A 148 10.19 -9.44 -6.08
C ASN A 148 8.71 -9.15 -6.41
N LEU A 149 8.31 -9.25 -7.69
CA LEU A 149 6.92 -9.16 -8.11
C LEU A 149 6.08 -10.32 -7.54
N MET A 150 6.61 -11.55 -7.51
CA MET A 150 5.93 -12.69 -6.87
C MET A 150 5.75 -12.46 -5.36
N VAL A 151 6.77 -11.95 -4.65
CA VAL A 151 6.69 -11.61 -3.23
C VAL A 151 5.66 -10.49 -2.97
N CYS A 152 5.70 -9.41 -3.76
CA CYS A 152 4.72 -8.33 -3.69
C CYS A 152 3.28 -8.83 -3.93
N THR A 153 3.10 -9.73 -4.89
CA THR A 153 1.80 -10.35 -5.22
C THR A 153 1.30 -11.25 -4.10
N ALA A 154 2.19 -12.04 -3.47
CA ALA A 154 1.84 -12.88 -2.33
C ALA A 154 1.43 -12.03 -1.10
N LEU A 155 2.17 -10.96 -0.79
CA LEU A 155 1.84 -10.03 0.29
C LEU A 155 0.52 -9.29 0.04
N PHE A 156 0.24 -8.90 -1.21
CA PHE A 156 -1.05 -8.36 -1.63
C PHE A 156 -2.18 -9.35 -1.35
N TYR A 157 -2.08 -10.60 -1.82
CA TYR A 157 -3.16 -11.59 -1.62
C TYR A 157 -3.34 -12.00 -0.15
N LEU A 158 -2.27 -12.14 0.62
CA LEU A 158 -2.36 -12.38 2.06
C LEU A 158 -3.08 -11.23 2.79
N THR A 159 -2.77 -9.98 2.42
CA THR A 159 -3.46 -8.80 2.97
C THR A 159 -4.94 -8.77 2.57
N CYS A 160 -5.26 -9.02 1.31
CA CYS A 160 -6.64 -9.10 0.84
C CYS A 160 -7.43 -10.23 1.51
N ALA A 161 -6.82 -11.38 1.77
CA ALA A 161 -7.45 -12.51 2.42
C ALA A 161 -7.67 -12.28 3.93
N ASP A 162 -6.72 -11.63 4.62
CA ASP A 162 -6.90 -11.20 6.01
C ASP A 162 -8.04 -10.19 6.11
N MET A 163 -8.00 -9.13 5.31
CA MET A 163 -9.05 -8.11 5.24
C MET A 163 -10.41 -8.71 4.91
N PHE A 164 -10.50 -9.70 4.02
CA PHE A 164 -11.74 -10.38 3.71
C PHE A 164 -12.35 -11.02 4.98
N TYR A 165 -11.56 -11.78 5.75
CA TYR A 165 -12.02 -12.36 7.01
C TYR A 165 -12.30 -11.30 8.09
N THR A 166 -11.52 -10.23 8.19
CA THR A 166 -11.82 -9.11 9.12
C THR A 166 -13.17 -8.48 8.79
N CYS A 167 -13.36 -8.13 7.51
CA CYS A 167 -14.56 -7.46 6.99
C CYS A 167 -15.81 -8.34 7.10
N GLN A 168 -15.67 -9.66 6.91
CA GLN A 168 -16.79 -10.61 6.95
C GLN A 168 -17.30 -10.87 8.37
N TYR A 169 -16.40 -10.95 9.37
CA TYR A 169 -16.77 -11.41 10.71
C TYR A 169 -16.84 -10.32 11.78
N PHE A 170 -16.17 -9.17 11.61
CA PHE A 170 -16.03 -8.18 12.68
C PHE A 170 -16.60 -6.79 12.37
N HIS A 171 -16.81 -6.43 11.10
CA HIS A 171 -17.18 -5.07 10.69
C HIS A 171 -18.51 -4.97 9.93
N VAL A 172 -19.13 -3.79 10.03
CA VAL A 172 -20.36 -3.49 9.28
C VAL A 172 -19.97 -3.10 7.84
N PRO A 173 -20.69 -3.55 6.79
CA PRO A 173 -20.31 -3.30 5.39
C PRO A 173 -20.07 -1.82 5.03
N LEU A 174 -20.71 -0.87 5.72
CA LEU A 174 -20.51 0.56 5.51
C LEU A 174 -19.13 1.07 6.02
N GLU A 175 -18.64 0.51 7.13
CA GLU A 175 -17.30 0.81 7.68
C GLU A 175 -16.21 0.34 6.70
N ASN A 176 -16.43 -0.84 6.11
CA ASN A 176 -15.53 -1.44 5.11
C ASN A 176 -15.46 -0.56 3.84
N TRP A 177 -16.59 -0.02 3.37
CA TRP A 177 -16.62 0.90 2.23
C TRP A 177 -15.88 2.22 2.51
N TRP A 178 -16.05 2.82 3.69
CA TRP A 178 -15.32 4.05 4.04
C TRP A 178 -13.81 3.80 4.20
N ALA A 179 -13.40 2.68 4.78
CA ALA A 179 -11.99 2.28 4.90
C ALA A 179 -11.34 1.97 3.53
N ALA A 180 -12.07 1.33 2.62
CA ALA A 180 -11.63 1.09 1.25
C ALA A 180 -11.48 2.41 0.47
N PHE A 181 -12.49 3.28 0.52
CA PHE A 181 -12.49 4.56 -0.18
C PHE A 181 -11.43 5.52 0.36
N SER A 182 -11.29 5.65 1.69
CA SER A 182 -10.30 6.54 2.29
C SER A 182 -8.87 6.09 1.98
N GLY A 183 -8.57 4.79 2.09
CA GLY A 183 -7.25 4.26 1.73
C GLY A 183 -6.95 4.39 0.23
N PHE A 184 -7.95 4.23 -0.64
CA PHE A 184 -7.77 4.55 -2.07
C PHE A 184 -7.42 6.04 -2.25
N VAL A 185 -8.19 6.96 -1.67
CA VAL A 185 -7.96 8.41 -1.81
C VAL A 185 -6.60 8.83 -1.23
N PHE A 186 -6.28 8.42 -0.01
CA PHE A 186 -5.05 8.86 0.67
C PHE A 186 -3.77 8.22 0.11
N PHE A 187 -3.83 7.07 -0.58
CA PHE A 187 -2.62 6.36 -1.03
C PHE A 187 -2.51 6.28 -2.56
N GLN A 188 -3.60 6.06 -3.31
CA GLN A 188 -3.55 6.01 -4.77
C GLN A 188 -3.53 7.39 -5.42
N VAL A 189 -4.23 8.40 -4.87
CA VAL A 189 -4.26 9.74 -5.49
C VAL A 189 -2.89 10.44 -5.42
N PRO A 190 -2.15 10.46 -4.28
CA PRO A 190 -0.80 11.03 -4.24
C PRO A 190 0.20 10.26 -5.12
N MET A 191 0.11 8.93 -5.15
CA MET A 191 0.97 8.10 -6.01
C MET A 191 0.68 8.33 -7.50
N GLY A 192 -0.59 8.38 -7.90
CA GLY A 192 -1.01 8.70 -9.26
C GLY A 192 -0.59 10.10 -9.68
N TYR A 193 -0.77 11.10 -8.81
CA TYR A 193 -0.30 12.47 -9.02
C TYR A 193 1.22 12.54 -9.20
N TRP A 194 1.99 11.87 -8.35
CA TRP A 194 3.46 11.76 -8.47
C TRP A 194 3.88 11.07 -9.77
N LEU A 195 3.22 9.98 -10.16
CA LEU A 195 3.50 9.27 -11.42
C LEU A 195 3.19 10.12 -12.67
N LEU A 196 2.15 10.95 -12.63
CA LEU A 196 1.78 11.85 -13.73
C LEU A 196 2.74 13.05 -13.83
N THR A 197 3.00 13.73 -12.72
CA THR A 197 3.87 14.92 -12.66
C THR A 197 5.36 14.58 -12.82
N GLY A 198 5.83 13.52 -12.17
CA GLY A 198 7.21 13.01 -12.28
C GLY A 198 7.55 12.58 -13.71
N ARG A 199 6.63 11.94 -14.43
CA ARG A 199 6.79 11.66 -15.87
C ARG A 199 6.87 12.94 -16.70
N TYR A 200 6.07 13.96 -16.38
CA TYR A 200 6.09 15.23 -17.09
C TYR A 200 7.46 15.91 -16.97
N SER A 201 8.06 15.92 -15.78
CA SER A 201 9.39 16.48 -15.55
C SER A 201 10.50 15.72 -16.31
N GLN A 202 10.49 14.38 -16.28
CA GLN A 202 11.49 13.58 -16.99
C GLN A 202 11.35 13.63 -18.52
N LEU A 203 10.13 13.64 -19.06
CA LEU A 203 9.91 13.85 -20.49
C LEU A 203 10.35 15.25 -20.95
N ARG A 204 10.18 16.27 -20.10
CA ARG A 204 10.68 17.63 -20.35
C ARG A 204 12.21 17.67 -20.34
N MET A 205 12.87 17.06 -19.35
CA MET A 205 14.34 16.99 -19.33
C MET A 205 14.89 16.25 -20.56
N ALA A 206 14.26 15.13 -20.96
CA ALA A 206 14.66 14.39 -22.15
C ALA A 206 14.54 15.22 -23.44
N SER A 207 13.46 16.00 -23.62
CA SER A 207 13.29 16.84 -24.81
C SER A 207 14.26 18.02 -24.88
N TRP A 208 14.64 18.60 -23.73
CA TRP A 208 15.64 19.68 -23.66
C TRP A 208 17.09 19.21 -23.85
N VAL A 209 17.38 17.92 -23.63
CA VAL A 209 18.69 17.32 -23.95
C VAL A 209 18.77 16.87 -25.42
N SER A 210 17.64 16.77 -26.12
CA SER A 210 17.57 16.39 -27.54
C SER A 210 17.56 17.55 -28.54
N THR A 211 17.55 18.80 -28.08
CA THR A 211 17.74 19.98 -28.93
C THR A 211 19.23 20.32 -29.05
N PRO A 212 19.84 20.23 -30.25
CA PRO A 212 21.24 20.61 -30.49
C PRO A 212 21.44 22.14 -30.57
#